data_AF-A0A2V0Q2V5-F1
#
_entry.id   AF-A0A2V0Q2V5-F1
#
_cell.length_a   1.000
_cell.length_b   1.000
_cell.length_c   1.000
_cell.angle_alpha   90.00
_cell.angle_beta   90.00
_cell.angle_gamma   90.00
#
_symmetry.space_group_name_H-M   'P 1'
#
loop_
_entity.id
_entity.type
_entity.pdbx_description
1 polymer ?
#
loop_
_entity_poly.entity_id
_entity_poly.type
_entity_poly.pdbx_seq_one_letter_code
_entity_poly.pdbx_strand_id
1 'polypeptide(L)'
;MQAELDRAEHVVGHDEVPAGVVTMNSRVHCCEEVSGKDYHLKLVYPQDAGAEGTVSVLAPMGSALIGLQVGQHIDWPAPGGKTLKLTLLAVEYQPEAAGEYE
;
A
#
# COMPACT_ATOMS: atom_id res chain seq x y z
N MET A 1 -7.32 -7.04 24.26
CA MET A 1 -6.43 -6.20 23.43
C MET A 1 -7.23 -5.78 22.19
N GLN A 2 -8.20 -4.89 22.38
CA GLN A 2 -9.21 -4.48 21.40
C GLN A 2 -9.37 -2.96 21.51
N ALA A 3 -8.31 -2.21 21.20
CA ALA A 3 -8.29 -0.76 21.38
C ALA A 3 -7.50 -0.04 20.28
N GLU A 4 -7.51 -0.59 19.05
CA GLU A 4 -6.89 0.08 17.89
C GLU A 4 -7.88 0.31 16.73
N LEU A 5 -9.13 -0.17 16.82
CA LEU A 5 -10.14 0.05 15.77
C LEU A 5 -11.03 1.29 16.02
N ASP A 6 -10.98 1.89 17.21
CA ASP A 6 -11.85 3.03 17.59
C ASP A 6 -11.31 4.41 17.18
N ARG A 7 -10.23 4.48 16.38
CA ARG A 7 -9.68 5.75 15.86
C ARG A 7 -9.92 5.98 14.37
N ALA A 8 -10.80 5.22 13.74
CA ALA A 8 -11.33 5.55 12.42
C ALA A 8 -12.54 6.49 12.58
N GLU A 9 -12.30 7.74 13.01
CA GLU A 9 -13.35 8.75 13.23
C GLU A 9 -14.02 9.27 11.95
N HIS A 10 -13.68 8.74 10.78
CA HIS A 10 -14.41 8.98 9.54
C HIS A 10 -14.34 7.75 8.65
N VAL A 11 -15.40 6.94 8.68
CA VAL A 11 -15.76 6.14 7.51
C VAL A 11 -16.23 7.14 6.47
N VAL A 12 -15.27 7.70 5.73
CA VAL A 12 -15.56 8.54 4.56
C VAL A 12 -16.36 7.71 3.56
N GLY A 13 -17.35 8.33 2.91
CA GLY A 13 -17.97 7.71 1.74
C GLY A 13 -16.86 7.40 0.71
N HIS A 14 -17.00 6.32 -0.07
CA HIS A 14 -15.96 5.94 -1.05
C HIS A 14 -15.65 7.07 -2.06
N ASP A 15 -16.55 8.03 -2.21
CA ASP A 15 -16.44 9.24 -3.03
C ASP A 15 -15.46 10.30 -2.47
N GLU A 16 -14.90 10.08 -1.27
CA GLU A 16 -14.02 11.03 -0.57
C GLU A 16 -12.60 10.50 -0.35
N VAL A 17 -12.23 9.30 -0.84
CA VAL A 17 -10.83 8.84 -0.75
C VAL A 17 -9.97 9.73 -1.65
N PRO A 18 -9.01 10.51 -1.11
CA PRO A 18 -8.19 11.37 -1.93
C PRO A 18 -7.39 10.55 -2.94
N ALA A 19 -7.36 11.01 -4.19
CA ALA A 19 -6.49 10.41 -5.19
C ALA A 19 -5.04 10.37 -4.67
N GLY A 20 -4.40 9.21 -4.79
CA GLY A 20 -3.03 9.02 -4.30
C GLY A 20 -2.91 8.46 -2.88
N VAL A 21 -4.01 7.97 -2.29
CA VAL A 21 -3.97 7.11 -1.09
C VAL A 21 -4.07 5.65 -1.50
N VAL A 22 -3.23 4.80 -0.93
CA VAL A 22 -3.23 3.36 -1.21
C VAL A 22 -4.40 2.67 -0.51
N THR A 23 -5.24 1.98 -1.29
CA THR A 23 -6.34 1.14 -0.79
C THR A 23 -6.11 -0.33 -1.17
N MET A 24 -7.01 -1.23 -0.74
CA MET A 24 -6.97 -2.62 -1.17
C MET A 24 -7.08 -2.72 -2.69
N ASN A 25 -6.38 -3.69 -3.28
CA ASN A 25 -6.29 -3.90 -4.74
C ASN A 25 -5.66 -2.75 -5.55
N SER A 26 -5.18 -1.70 -4.89
CA SER A 26 -4.40 -0.63 -5.54
C SER A 26 -3.08 -1.15 -6.11
N ARG A 27 -2.66 -0.56 -7.24
CA ARG A 27 -1.30 -0.70 -7.78
C ARG A 27 -0.50 0.56 -7.48
N VAL A 28 0.69 0.36 -6.96
CA VAL A 28 1.56 1.43 -6.48
C VAL A 28 2.92 1.35 -7.11
N HIS A 29 3.50 2.52 -7.39
CA HIS A 29 4.87 2.67 -7.83
C HIS A 29 5.69 3.26 -6.68
N CYS A 30 6.66 2.50 -6.20
CA CYS A 30 7.59 2.90 -5.17
C CYS A 30 9.02 2.93 -5.71
N CYS A 31 9.85 3.84 -5.20
CA CYS A 31 11.27 3.90 -5.50
C CYS A 31 12.09 3.71 -4.22
N GLU A 32 13.12 2.88 -4.27
CA GLU A 32 14.04 2.66 -3.17
C GLU A 32 15.12 3.74 -3.14
N GLU A 33 15.22 4.47 -2.02
CA GLU A 33 15.99 5.70 -1.94
C GLU A 33 17.51 5.52 -2.20
N VAL A 34 18.08 4.37 -1.88
CA VAL A 34 19.54 4.17 -1.93
C VAL A 34 20.03 3.75 -3.32
N SER A 35 19.39 2.75 -3.94
CA SER A 35 19.75 2.28 -5.28
C SER A 35 18.98 2.97 -6.41
N GLY A 36 17.89 3.68 -6.09
CA GLY A 36 17.00 4.29 -7.09
C GLY A 36 16.15 3.26 -7.83
N LYS A 37 16.04 2.03 -7.32
CA LYS A 37 15.30 0.96 -7.98
C LYS A 37 13.79 1.16 -7.81
N ASP A 38 13.08 1.02 -8.93
CA ASP A 38 11.62 1.06 -8.97
C ASP A 38 10.98 -0.29 -8.65
N TYR A 39 9.84 -0.22 -7.98
CA TYR A 39 8.99 -1.32 -7.57
C TYR A 39 7.53 -1.01 -7.89
N HIS A 40 6.92 -1.86 -8.71
CA HIS A 40 5.48 -1.80 -8.99
C HIS A 40 4.81 -2.94 -8.22
N LEU A 41 3.98 -2.58 -7.24
CA LEU A 41 3.39 -3.52 -6.30
C LEU A 41 1.86 -3.41 -6.33
N LYS A 42 1.18 -4.55 -6.18
CA LYS A 42 -0.28 -4.58 -5.96
C LYS A 42 -0.56 -5.02 -4.52
N LEU A 43 -1.27 -4.19 -3.76
CA LEU A 43 -1.73 -4.56 -2.42
C LEU A 43 -2.95 -5.47 -2.55
N VAL A 44 -2.88 -6.69 -2.03
CA VAL A 44 -3.91 -7.71 -2.22
C VAL A 44 -4.28 -8.39 -0.90
N TYR A 45 -5.42 -9.07 -0.88
CA TYR A 45 -5.79 -9.94 0.23
C TYR A 45 -4.90 -11.20 0.27
N PRO A 46 -4.79 -11.88 1.44
CA PRO A 46 -3.93 -13.05 1.58
C PRO A 46 -4.21 -14.18 0.59
N GLN A 47 -5.47 -14.38 0.20
CA GLN A 47 -5.84 -15.41 -0.77
C GLN A 47 -5.30 -15.14 -2.19
N ASP A 48 -5.02 -13.89 -2.52
CA ASP A 48 -4.56 -13.46 -3.84
C ASP A 48 -3.04 -13.17 -3.86
N ALA A 49 -2.37 -13.39 -2.73
CA ALA A 49 -0.94 -13.20 -2.60
C ALA A 49 -0.14 -14.39 -3.15
N GLY A 50 1.07 -14.12 -3.65
CA GLY A 50 2.02 -15.16 -4.10
C GLY A 50 2.39 -15.07 -5.57
N ALA A 51 1.70 -14.23 -6.35
CA ALA A 51 2.15 -13.83 -7.68
C ALA A 51 3.26 -12.76 -7.58
N GLU A 52 4.10 -12.68 -8.60
CA GLU A 52 5.14 -11.64 -8.68
C GLU A 52 4.51 -10.24 -8.63
N GLY A 53 5.11 -9.33 -7.86
CA GLY A 53 4.60 -7.98 -7.67
C GLY A 53 3.36 -7.87 -6.77
N THR A 54 2.89 -8.95 -6.15
CA THR A 54 1.79 -8.88 -5.16
C THR A 54 2.31 -8.79 -3.74
N VAL A 55 1.66 -7.98 -2.92
CA VAL A 55 1.94 -7.83 -1.48
C VAL A 55 0.66 -8.06 -0.72
N SER A 56 0.64 -9.08 0.15
CA SER A 56 -0.49 -9.33 1.05
C SER A 56 -0.60 -8.21 2.08
N VAL A 57 -1.82 -7.71 2.33
CA VAL A 57 -2.12 -6.78 3.42
C VAL A 57 -1.72 -7.31 4.81
N LEU A 58 -1.67 -8.64 4.98
CA LEU A 58 -1.22 -9.26 6.24
C LEU A 58 0.29 -9.41 6.36
N ALA A 59 1.05 -9.15 5.28
CA ALA A 59 2.50 -9.04 5.40
C ALA A 59 2.86 -7.72 6.12
N PRO A 60 3.95 -7.67 6.91
CA PRO A 60 4.37 -6.44 7.60
C PRO A 60 4.46 -5.22 6.68
N MET A 61 4.87 -5.44 5.44
CA MET A 61 4.91 -4.42 4.39
C MET A 61 3.51 -4.00 3.92
N GLY A 62 2.59 -4.95 3.68
CA GLY A 62 1.27 -4.64 3.15
C GLY A 62 0.44 -3.80 4.11
N SER A 63 0.55 -4.08 5.42
CA SER A 63 -0.08 -3.27 6.45
C SER A 63 0.50 -1.85 6.57
N ALA A 64 1.75 -1.65 6.14
CA ALA A 64 2.37 -0.32 6.10
C ALA A 64 2.05 0.43 4.80
N LEU A 65 1.70 -0.29 3.73
CA LEU A 65 1.28 0.29 2.45
C LEU A 65 -0.15 0.83 2.51
N ILE A 66 -1.07 0.15 3.17
CA ILE A 66 -2.48 0.60 3.23
C ILE A 66 -2.58 1.96 3.93
N GLY A 67 -3.27 2.91 3.28
CA GLY A 67 -3.42 4.29 3.76
C GLY A 67 -2.19 5.19 3.51
N LEU A 68 -1.11 4.67 2.92
CA LEU A 68 0.04 5.48 2.54
C LEU A 68 -0.34 6.45 1.42
N GLN A 69 0.16 7.67 1.48
CA GLN A 69 -0.08 8.70 0.48
C GLN A 69 1.15 8.95 -0.40
N VAL A 70 0.95 9.29 -1.68
CA VAL A 70 2.04 9.72 -2.58
C VAL A 70 2.95 10.76 -1.91
N GLY A 71 4.25 10.53 -2.00
CA GLY A 71 5.31 11.31 -1.38
C GLY A 71 5.74 10.81 0.01
N GLN A 72 4.97 9.93 0.64
CA GLN A 72 5.37 9.28 1.89
C GLN A 72 6.27 8.07 1.63
N HIS A 73 6.93 7.58 2.68
CA HIS A 73 7.85 6.44 2.59
C HIS A 73 7.57 5.39 3.67
N ILE A 74 8.04 4.17 3.41
CA ILE A 74 8.01 3.05 4.33
C ILE A 74 9.37 2.35 4.38
N ASP A 75 9.63 1.73 5.52
CA ASP A 75 10.78 0.86 5.73
C ASP A 75 10.40 -0.59 5.38
N TRP A 76 10.98 -1.11 4.30
CA TRP A 76 10.76 -2.46 3.82
C TRP A 76 11.87 -3.41 4.28
N PRO A 77 11.58 -4.38 5.16
CA PRO A 77 12.54 -5.44 5.47
C PRO A 77 12.74 -6.36 4.26
N ALA A 78 13.93 -6.30 3.66
CA ALA A 78 14.35 -7.14 2.55
C ALA A 78 15.09 -8.41 3.06
N PRO A 79 15.13 -9.49 2.24
CA PRO A 79 15.91 -10.67 2.56
C PRO A 79 17.38 -10.33 2.85
N GLY A 80 17.94 -10.93 3.90
CA GLY A 80 19.31 -10.66 4.34
C GLY A 80 19.44 -9.59 5.43
N GLY A 81 18.34 -9.17 6.06
CA GLY A 81 18.34 -8.28 7.22
C GLY A 81 18.57 -6.80 6.89
N LYS A 82 18.49 -6.43 5.61
CA LYS A 82 18.56 -5.03 5.18
C LYS A 82 17.17 -4.43 5.18
N THR A 83 17.07 -3.17 5.60
CA THR A 83 15.85 -2.37 5.46
C THR A 83 16.02 -1.44 4.27
N LEU A 84 15.12 -1.53 3.31
CA LEU A 84 15.04 -0.65 2.15
C LEU A 84 14.04 0.46 2.45
N LYS A 85 14.42 1.72 2.20
CA LYS A 85 13.48 2.84 2.36
C LYS A 85 12.80 3.08 1.01
N LEU A 86 11.50 2.79 0.95
CA LEU A 86 10.69 2.95 -0.26
C LEU A 86 9.85 4.21 -0.16
N THR A 87 9.98 5.12 -1.13
CA THR A 87 9.06 6.25 -1.29
C THR A 87 7.96 5.91 -2.28
N LEU A 88 6.71 6.15 -1.91
CA LEU A 88 5.56 6.03 -2.80
C LEU A 88 5.56 7.19 -3.80
N LEU A 89 5.82 6.89 -5.06
CA LEU A 89 5.86 7.89 -6.14
C LEU A 89 4.48 8.09 -6.77
N ALA A 90 3.69 7.03 -6.91
CA ALA A 90 2.36 7.10 -7.48
C ALA A 90 1.46 5.95 -7.02
N VAL A 91 0.15 6.21 -6.96
CA VAL A 91 -0.88 5.17 -7.00
C VAL A 91 -1.34 5.09 -8.45
N GLU A 92 -0.88 4.06 -9.17
CA GLU A 92 -1.11 3.87 -10.61
C GLU A 92 -2.52 3.37 -10.91
N TYR A 93 -3.09 2.62 -9.97
CA TYR A 93 -4.46 2.13 -10.06
C TYR A 93 -5.07 2.13 -8.66
N GLN A 94 -6.30 2.59 -8.57
CA GLN A 94 -7.10 2.56 -7.36
C GLN A 94 -8.53 2.15 -7.74
N PRO A 95 -9.08 1.05 -7.20
CA PRO A 95 -10.41 0.56 -7.55
C PRO A 95 -11.50 1.62 -7.33
N GLU A 96 -11.42 2.38 -6.24
CA GLU A 96 -12.37 3.43 -5.91
C GLU A 96 -12.36 4.56 -6.95
N ALA A 97 -11.19 4.90 -7.51
CA ALA A 97 -11.07 5.89 -8.58
C ALA A 97 -11.55 5.34 -9.95
N ALA A 98 -11.51 4.02 -10.13
CA ALA A 98 -12.01 3.34 -11.32
C ALA A 98 -13.52 3.00 -11.27
N GLY A 99 -14.16 3.21 -10.12
CA GLY A 99 -15.57 2.84 -9.90
C GLY A 99 -15.79 1.33 -9.72
N GLU A 100 -14.73 0.57 -9.42
CA GLU A 100 -14.79 -0.87 -9.13
C GLU A 100 -14.93 -1.06 -7.61
N TYR A 101 -16.17 -1.17 -7.15
CA TYR A 101 -16.52 -1.43 -5.75
C TYR A 101 -16.95 -2.90 -5.61
N GLU A 102 -15.99 -3.81 -5.45
CA GLU A 102 -16.28 -5.20 -5.05
C GLU A 102 -16.47 -5.33 -3.53
#